data_AF-A0A8T1TFC3-F1
#
_entry.id   AF-A0A8T1TFC3-F1
#
_cell.length_a   1.000
_cell.length_b   1.000
_cell.length_c   1.000
_cell.angle_alpha   90.00
_cell.angle_beta   90.00
_cell.angle_gamma   90.00
#
_symmetry.space_group_name_H-M   'P 1'
#
loop_
_entity.id
_entity.type
_entity.pdbx_description
1 polymer ?
#
loop_
_entity_poly.entity_id
_entity_poly.type
_entity_poly.pdbx_seq_one_letter_code
_entity_poly.pdbx_strand_id
1 'polypeptide(L)'
;RNLPFQYTATQLHLHWGNRNKPEGSEHTVSGRHFAAELHIVHYNSDKYPDVTAAIDKSDGLAVLAVLIERGPFNPSYEKIFSHFQT
;
A
#
# COMPACT_ATOMS: atom_id res chain seq x y z
N ARG A 1 13.14 2.91 -14.31
CA ARG A 1 12.91 1.55 -14.87
C ARG A 1 11.42 1.28 -14.73
N ASN A 2 10.77 0.81 -15.80
CA ASN A 2 9.35 0.49 -15.81
C ASN A 2 9.15 -1.01 -15.56
N LEU A 3 7.96 -1.40 -15.12
CA LEU A 3 7.53 -2.80 -15.07
C LEU A 3 7.33 -3.35 -16.50
N PRO A 4 7.41 -4.68 -16.71
CA PRO A 4 7.32 -5.29 -18.04
C PRO A 4 5.93 -5.21 -18.68
N PHE A 5 4.89 -4.86 -17.91
CA PHE A 5 3.52 -4.67 -18.36
C PHE A 5 2.97 -3.34 -17.83
N GLN A 6 1.87 -2.88 -18.42
CA GLN A 6 1.07 -1.81 -17.86
C GLN A 6 0.23 -2.34 -16.69
N TYR A 7 0.45 -1.72 -15.52
CA TYR A 7 -0.31 -2.01 -14.31
C TYR A 7 -1.20 -0.82 -13.96
N THR A 8 -2.51 -1.02 -13.97
CA THR A 8 -3.49 0.04 -13.70
C THR A 8 -3.88 0.04 -12.23
N ALA A 9 -3.85 1.21 -11.58
CA ALA A 9 -4.21 1.37 -10.18
C ALA A 9 -5.68 1.01 -9.94
N THR A 10 -5.96 0.28 -8.87
CA THR A 10 -7.33 -0.18 -8.56
C THR A 10 -7.78 0.17 -7.15
N GLN A 11 -6.87 0.15 -6.18
CA GLN A 11 -7.17 0.53 -4.80
C GLN A 11 -5.91 1.02 -4.07
N LEU A 12 -6.13 1.60 -2.91
CA LEU A 12 -5.11 1.74 -1.88
C LEU A 12 -5.69 1.35 -0.52
N HIS A 13 -4.84 0.91 0.39
CA HIS A 13 -5.20 0.63 1.79
C HIS A 13 -3.98 0.82 2.70
N LEU A 14 -4.23 0.92 4.00
CA LEU A 14 -3.18 1.10 5.00
C LEU A 14 -3.17 -0.05 5.99
N HIS A 15 -1.98 -0.36 6.49
CA HIS A 15 -1.73 -1.20 7.65
C HIS A 15 -1.11 -0.33 8.75
N TRP A 16 -1.56 -0.50 9.99
CA TRP A 16 -1.05 0.26 11.13
C TRP A 16 -1.12 -0.56 12.42
N GLY A 17 -0.30 -0.16 13.40
CA GLY A 17 -0.25 -0.82 14.71
C GLY A 17 -1.43 -0.43 15.60
N ASN A 18 -1.38 -0.84 16.86
CA ASN A 18 -2.36 -0.39 17.86
C ASN A 18 -1.70 0.48 18.93
N ARG A 19 -2.48 0.96 19.90
CA ARG A 19 -1.98 1.86 20.96
C ARG A 19 -0.85 1.24 21.80
N ASN A 20 -0.84 -0.09 21.97
CA ASN A 20 0.14 -0.80 22.78
C ASN A 20 1.35 -1.28 21.97
N LYS A 21 1.16 -1.52 20.67
CA LYS A 21 2.21 -1.90 19.71
C LYS A 21 2.16 -0.96 18.51
N PRO A 22 2.88 0.18 18.59
CA PRO A 22 2.78 1.26 17.60
C PRO A 22 3.43 0.93 16.25
N GLU A 23 4.25 -0.11 16.19
CA GLU A 23 4.82 -0.63 14.96
C GLU A 23 3.76 -1.42 14.17
N GLY A 24 3.53 -1.01 12.93
CA GLY A 24 2.40 -1.44 12.12
C GLY A 24 2.69 -1.76 10.66
N SER A 25 3.92 -1.52 10.17
CA SER A 25 4.27 -1.93 8.81
C SER A 25 4.33 -3.45 8.70
N GLU A 26 3.92 -3.99 7.55
CA GLU A 26 4.04 -5.42 7.24
C GLU A 26 5.49 -5.74 6.85
N HIS A 27 6.05 -4.96 5.93
CA HIS A 27 7.45 -5.08 5.54
C HIS A 27 8.37 -4.51 6.63
N THR A 28 9.60 -5.03 6.67
CA THR A 28 10.68 -4.55 7.55
C THR A 28 11.91 -4.15 6.73
N VAL A 29 12.68 -3.22 7.26
CA VAL A 29 14.01 -2.87 6.73
C VAL A 29 15.02 -3.12 7.84
N SER A 30 15.97 -4.02 7.61
CA SER A 30 16.95 -4.46 8.62
C SER A 30 16.29 -4.94 9.94
N GLY A 31 15.16 -5.65 9.83
CA GLY A 31 14.41 -6.18 10.97
C GLY A 31 13.58 -5.14 11.75
N ARG A 32 13.60 -3.87 11.32
CA ARG A 32 12.80 -2.81 11.93
C ARG A 32 11.47 -2.64 11.21
N HIS A 33 10.39 -2.61 11.99
CA HIS A 33 9.07 -2.17 11.55
C HIS A 33 8.92 -0.65 11.65
N PHE A 34 8.02 -0.09 10.85
CA PHE A 34 7.63 1.31 10.80
C PHE A 34 6.22 1.49 11.39
N ALA A 35 5.76 2.73 11.56
CA ALA A 35 4.51 3.00 12.25
C ALA A 35 3.28 2.53 11.48
N ALA A 36 3.33 2.63 10.15
CA ALA A 36 2.29 2.16 9.24
C ALA A 36 2.90 1.83 7.88
N GLU A 37 2.09 1.26 7.00
CA GLU A 37 2.44 0.98 5.61
C GLU A 37 1.24 1.26 4.70
N LEU A 38 1.46 1.99 3.62
CA LEU A 38 0.47 2.24 2.56
C LEU A 38 0.75 1.28 1.40
N HIS A 39 -0.28 0.55 0.99
CA HIS A 39 -0.28 -0.21 -0.25
C HIS A 39 -1.08 0.52 -1.31
N ILE A 40 -0.48 0.74 -2.48
CA ILE A 40 -1.17 1.13 -3.71
C ILE A 40 -1.13 -0.07 -4.65
N VAL A 41 -2.30 -0.69 -4.85
CA VAL A 41 -2.42 -1.93 -5.60
C VAL A 41 -2.81 -1.64 -7.04
N HIS A 42 -2.13 -2.32 -7.95
CA HIS A 42 -2.36 -2.26 -9.38
C HIS A 42 -2.55 -3.68 -9.92
N TYR A 43 -3.36 -3.83 -10.97
CA TYR A 43 -3.50 -5.10 -11.70
C TYR A 43 -2.91 -4.98 -13.10
N ASN A 44 -2.46 -6.10 -13.67
CA ASN A 44 -1.89 -6.18 -15.01
C ASN A 44 -3.00 -6.02 -16.07
N SER A 45 -3.21 -4.77 -16.51
CA SER A 45 -4.28 -4.40 -17.43
C SER A 45 -3.96 -4.73 -18.89
N ASP A 46 -2.72 -5.11 -19.21
CA ASP A 46 -2.38 -5.64 -20.54
C ASP A 46 -2.94 -7.05 -20.75
N LYS A 47 -3.10 -7.83 -19.67
CA LYS A 47 -3.46 -9.25 -19.72
C LYS A 47 -4.84 -9.58 -19.15
N TYR A 48 -5.32 -8.81 -18.18
CA TYR A 48 -6.55 -9.11 -17.45
C TYR A 48 -7.52 -7.94 -17.54
N PRO A 49 -8.83 -8.21 -17.67
CA PRO A 49 -9.84 -7.16 -17.80
C PRO A 49 -10.06 -6.37 -16.50
N ASP A 50 -9.78 -6.98 -15.34
CA ASP A 50 -9.96 -6.38 -14.02
C ASP A 50 -9.07 -7.07 -12.97
N VAL A 51 -9.07 -6.51 -11.76
CA VAL A 51 -8.31 -7.05 -10.61
C VAL A 51 -8.78 -8.44 -10.19
N THR A 52 -10.05 -8.78 -10.34
CA THR A 52 -10.61 -10.08 -9.93
C THR A 52 -10.06 -11.19 -10.82
N ALA A 53 -9.93 -10.94 -12.12
CA ALA A 53 -9.33 -11.88 -13.07
C ALA A 53 -7.80 -12.02 -12.91
N ALA A 54 -7.16 -11.02 -12.31
CA ALA A 54 -5.70 -10.96 -12.12
C ALA A 54 -5.22 -11.49 -10.77
N ILE A 55 -6.05 -11.48 -9.71
CA ILE A 55 -5.61 -11.62 -8.31
C ILE A 55 -4.86 -12.92 -7.99
N ASP A 56 -5.17 -14.01 -8.68
CA ASP A 56 -4.60 -15.33 -8.48
C ASP A 56 -3.51 -15.67 -9.51
N LYS A 57 -3.08 -14.69 -10.32
CA LYS A 57 -2.08 -14.86 -11.39
C LYS A 57 -0.71 -14.40 -10.91
N SER A 58 0.33 -15.14 -11.28
CA SER A 58 1.71 -14.88 -10.85
C SER A 58 2.26 -13.51 -11.26
N ASP A 59 1.74 -12.95 -12.36
CA ASP A 59 2.07 -11.63 -12.89
C ASP A 59 0.87 -10.67 -12.82
N GLY A 60 -0.15 -11.02 -12.04
CA GLY A 60 -1.43 -10.34 -12.00
C GLY A 60 -1.42 -9.00 -11.29
N LEU A 61 -0.57 -8.84 -10.26
CA LEU A 61 -0.54 -7.63 -9.43
C LEU A 61 0.84 -7.00 -9.34
N ALA A 62 0.86 -5.69 -9.20
CA ALA A 62 2.00 -4.92 -8.75
C ALA A 62 1.57 -4.00 -7.61
N VAL A 63 2.21 -4.14 -6.44
CA VAL A 63 1.88 -3.34 -5.26
C VAL A 63 3.05 -2.44 -4.93
N LEU A 64 2.79 -1.13 -4.85
CA LEU A 64 3.75 -0.18 -4.29
C LEU A 64 3.50 -0.08 -2.79
N ALA A 65 4.47 -0.53 -2.00
CA ALA A 65 4.50 -0.41 -0.56
C ALA A 65 5.28 0.85 -0.14
N VAL A 66 4.66 1.70 0.68
CA VAL A 66 5.27 2.91 1.26
C VAL A 66 5.30 2.77 2.77
N LEU A 67 6.50 2.62 3.33
CA LEU A 67 6.72 2.59 4.78
C LEU A 67 6.54 3.99 5.37
N ILE A 68 5.72 4.10 6.42
CA ILE A 68 5.38 5.38 7.05
C ILE A 68 6.02 5.46 8.43
N GLU A 69 6.91 6.45 8.60
CA GLU A 69 7.50 6.79 9.89
C GLU A 69 6.72 7.93 10.57
N ARG A 70 6.72 7.95 11.90
CA ARG A 70 6.18 9.08 12.67
C ARG A 70 7.06 10.29 12.47
N GLY A 71 6.44 11.44 12.26
CA GLY A 71 7.14 12.70 12.05
C GLY A 71 6.20 13.89 12.05
N PRO A 72 6.63 15.03 11.47
CA PRO A 72 5.78 16.19 11.28
C PRO A 72 4.52 15.87 10.49
N PHE A 73 3.51 16.73 10.64
CA PHE A 73 2.25 16.65 9.89
C PHE A 73 2.49 16.55 8.38
N ASN A 74 1.76 15.66 7.72
CA ASN A 74 1.82 15.48 6.27
C ASN A 74 0.46 15.81 5.63
N PRO A 75 0.35 16.94 4.89
CA PRO A 75 -0.91 17.37 4.28
C PRO A 75 -1.44 16.42 3.22
N SER A 76 -0.62 15.54 2.65
CA SER A 76 -1.06 14.54 1.67
C SER A 76 -1.79 13.38 2.34
N TYR A 77 -1.29 12.91 3.50
CA TYR A 77 -1.97 11.86 4.27
C TYR A 77 -3.24 12.37 4.94
N GLU A 78 -3.29 13.64 5.33
CA GLU A 78 -4.48 14.25 5.96
C GLU A 78 -5.73 14.18 5.06
N LYS A 79 -5.55 14.26 3.74
CA LYS A 79 -6.64 14.08 2.76
C LYS A 79 -7.35 12.73 2.87
N ILE A 80 -6.69 11.74 3.48
CA ILE A 80 -7.26 10.42 3.76
C ILE A 80 -7.65 10.34 5.25
N PHE A 81 -6.75 10.70 6.16
CA PHE A 81 -6.93 10.50 7.60
C PHE A 81 -8.04 11.33 8.22
N SER A 82 -8.33 12.52 7.67
CA SER A 82 -9.45 13.36 8.13
C SER A 82 -10.82 12.69 7.98
N HIS A 83 -10.92 11.63 7.17
CA HIS A 83 -12.15 10.84 7.00
C HIS A 83 -12.25 9.63 7.95
N PHE A 84 -11.22 9.34 8.74
CA PHE A 84 -11.31 8.30 9.76
C PHE A 84 -12.11 8.86 10.93
N GLN A 85 -13.37 8.42 11.03
CA GLN A 85 -14.22 8.74 12.18
C GLN A 85 -13.63 8.06 13.42
N THR A 86 -13.26 8.88 14.41
CA THR A 86 -12.95 8.44 15.77
C THR A 86 -14.14 8.65 16.68
#